data_AF-A0A2T9WUC7-F1
#
_entry.id   AF-A0A2T9WUC7-F1
#
_cell.length_a   1.000
_cell.length_b   1.000
_cell.length_c   1.000
_cell.angle_alpha   90.00
_cell.angle_beta   90.00
_cell.angle_gamma   90.00
#
_symmetry.space_group_name_H-M   'P 1'
#
loop_
_entity.id
_entity.type
_entity.pdbx_description
1 polymer ?
#
loop_
_entity_poly.entity_id
_entity_poly.type
_entity_poly.pdbx_seq_one_letter_code
_entity_poly.pdbx_strand_id
1 'polypeptide(L)'
;MKLEKPEVHYNALDVLANQIVGMTLEYGEVDIDIVWDTIKRSYIYKDLTYEEFLNIINFLDSIKILIYDKENKKLIKTRKGLFYFLDNISMIPDEKSYDVYDITTGQKIGILHEEFVAKHGNPGTIFILRGLPWKIEKIEKKKILVGLEKDFESAIPSWEGELLPVPLEVAQEAQEIKRDLLNFDELKNQELYFYPNKDNIYIEQYRDWFIIHSPFGSKINDALSRLISQILSEKYGIVVGIKTDPYRIMLKAGYITKENIKEVIENIDLDNVENILEKAMVNTDLFLWKFSHVAKRFGVIRKDADYSKSTLRRILDHLINTPVYKETLNELFIEKLDVKNLKMILKKIKEGKIKVNIVDRENISPLAILGLEEYVSDVLISDKWREVLKLVKERIENTELIFVCMACGTKYKIKVKDYNEKFKCKKCGGQYFGVAKSEKDLEDEKKLNITAELLRNYGKKFVFIYAGKGISYLSAKFLLKKEYKNEDELLMNLIEYEKRGMKFAKR
;
A
#
# COMPACT_ATOMS: atom_id res chain seq x y z
N MET A 1 29.29 -11.52 -6.89
CA MET A 1 27.87 -11.61 -7.30
C MET A 1 27.26 -12.76 -6.54
N LYS A 2 26.47 -12.49 -5.50
CA LYS A 2 25.79 -13.51 -4.71
C LYS A 2 24.44 -13.75 -5.39
N LEU A 3 24.22 -14.96 -5.91
CA LEU A 3 22.96 -15.32 -6.55
C LEU A 3 21.89 -15.58 -5.49
N GLU A 4 20.64 -15.27 -5.82
CA GLU A 4 19.49 -15.63 -4.99
C GLU A 4 19.38 -17.15 -4.90
N LYS A 5 19.02 -17.64 -3.70
CA LYS A 5 18.79 -19.07 -3.50
C LYS A 5 17.44 -19.45 -4.10
N PRO A 6 17.31 -20.60 -4.77
CA PRO A 6 16.02 -21.05 -5.26
C PRO A 6 15.08 -21.31 -4.07
N GLU A 7 13.82 -20.88 -4.20
CA GLU A 7 12.77 -21.24 -3.27
C GLU A 7 12.32 -22.67 -3.55
N VAL A 8 12.50 -23.55 -2.56
CA VAL A 8 12.11 -24.96 -2.65
C VAL A 8 10.81 -25.14 -1.89
N HIS A 9 9.80 -25.65 -2.58
CA HIS A 9 8.51 -25.99 -1.97
C HIS A 9 8.62 -27.32 -1.25
N TYR A 10 8.81 -27.29 0.07
CA TYR A 10 8.84 -28.49 0.89
C TYR A 10 7.43 -29.03 1.12
N ASN A 11 7.31 -30.37 1.16
CA ASN A 11 6.05 -31.06 1.43
C ASN A 11 4.87 -30.61 0.54
N ALA A 12 5.08 -30.37 -0.76
CA ALA A 12 4.01 -30.04 -1.71
C ALA A 12 3.00 -31.22 -1.84
N LEU A 13 1.87 -31.12 -1.13
CA LEU A 13 0.94 -32.23 -0.93
C LEU A 13 0.11 -32.55 -2.19
N ASP A 14 -0.10 -31.57 -3.06
CA ASP A 14 -0.78 -31.72 -4.34
C ASP A 14 0.08 -32.49 -5.35
N VAL A 15 1.38 -32.17 -5.43
CA VAL A 15 2.36 -32.91 -6.22
C VAL A 15 2.46 -34.33 -5.69
N LEU A 16 2.54 -34.49 -4.37
CA LEU A 16 2.55 -35.80 -3.73
C LEU A 16 1.31 -36.62 -4.08
N ALA A 17 0.11 -36.04 -4.00
CA ALA A 17 -1.12 -36.68 -4.38
C ALA A 17 -1.09 -37.14 -5.85
N ASN A 18 -0.62 -36.29 -6.76
CA ASN A 18 -0.47 -36.63 -8.17
C ASN A 18 0.49 -37.82 -8.39
N GLN A 19 1.65 -37.81 -7.72
CA GLN A 19 2.64 -38.88 -7.85
C GLN A 19 2.15 -40.21 -7.28
N ILE A 20 1.46 -40.21 -6.13
CA ILE A 20 0.84 -41.42 -5.58
C ILE A 20 -0.13 -42.03 -6.59
N VAL A 21 -0.99 -41.22 -7.20
CA VAL A 21 -1.93 -41.72 -8.23
C VAL A 21 -1.17 -42.25 -9.44
N GLY A 22 -0.12 -41.56 -9.90
CA GLY A 22 0.75 -42.03 -10.98
C GLY A 22 1.31 -43.44 -10.71
N MET A 23 1.79 -43.69 -9.49
CA MET A 23 2.27 -45.03 -9.08
C MET A 23 1.15 -46.08 -9.16
N THR A 24 -0.07 -45.76 -8.73
CA THR A 24 -1.19 -46.72 -8.85
C THR A 24 -1.59 -46.99 -10.30
N LEU A 25 -1.44 -46.02 -11.20
CA LEU A 25 -1.77 -46.18 -12.62
C LEU A 25 -0.76 -47.09 -13.34
N GLU A 26 0.52 -46.94 -13.02
CA GLU A 26 1.62 -47.73 -13.58
C GLU A 26 1.54 -49.20 -13.13
N TYR A 27 1.44 -49.44 -11.83
CA TYR A 27 1.54 -50.77 -11.24
C TYR A 27 0.18 -51.45 -10.97
N GLY A 28 -0.93 -50.71 -11.05
CA GLY A 28 -2.29 -51.20 -10.81
C GLY A 28 -2.67 -51.28 -9.33
N GLU A 29 -1.99 -52.13 -8.58
CA GLU A 29 -2.09 -52.25 -7.12
C GLU A 29 -0.71 -52.04 -6.49
N VAL A 30 -0.61 -51.15 -5.51
CA VAL A 30 0.68 -50.81 -4.88
C VAL A 30 0.58 -50.89 -3.37
N ASP A 31 1.58 -51.50 -2.74
CA ASP A 31 1.73 -51.49 -1.28
C ASP A 31 2.08 -50.07 -0.79
N ILE A 32 1.37 -49.62 0.24
CA ILE A 32 1.56 -48.30 0.85
C ILE A 32 3.00 -48.08 1.36
N ASP A 33 3.65 -49.14 1.86
CA ASP A 33 4.98 -49.04 2.46
C ASP A 33 6.04 -48.82 1.37
N ILE A 34 5.86 -49.41 0.18
CA ILE A 34 6.70 -49.15 -1.01
C ILE A 34 6.57 -47.69 -1.48
N VAL A 35 5.34 -47.17 -1.47
CA VAL A 35 5.06 -45.79 -1.85
C VAL A 35 5.75 -44.83 -0.87
N TRP A 36 5.57 -45.05 0.43
CA TRP A 36 6.22 -44.28 1.50
C TRP A 36 7.74 -44.25 1.37
N ASP A 37 8.38 -45.42 1.27
CA ASP A 37 9.83 -45.54 1.16
C ASP A 37 10.36 -44.83 -0.09
N THR A 38 9.58 -44.82 -1.16
CA THR A 38 9.94 -44.12 -2.40
C THR A 38 9.87 -42.61 -2.25
N ILE A 39 8.80 -42.10 -1.65
CA ILE A 39 8.62 -40.66 -1.41
C ILE A 39 9.69 -40.14 -0.46
N LYS A 40 10.02 -40.86 0.62
CA LYS A 40 11.01 -40.43 1.63
C LYS A 40 12.44 -40.33 1.11
N ARG A 41 12.76 -40.96 -0.02
CA ARG A 41 14.06 -40.76 -0.70
C ARG A 41 14.19 -39.38 -1.36
N SER A 42 13.08 -38.68 -1.59
CA SER A 42 13.10 -37.32 -2.15
C SER A 42 13.45 -36.28 -1.09
N TYR A 43 14.34 -35.35 -1.45
CA TYR A 43 14.75 -34.24 -0.59
C TYR A 43 13.57 -33.35 -0.14
N ILE A 44 12.54 -33.22 -0.98
CA ILE A 44 11.38 -32.35 -0.77
C ILE A 44 10.45 -32.87 0.33
N TYR A 45 10.42 -34.19 0.55
CA TYR A 45 9.54 -34.87 1.51
C TYR A 45 10.29 -35.43 2.73
N LYS A 46 11.52 -34.94 2.97
CA LYS A 46 12.35 -35.38 4.10
C LYS A 46 11.70 -35.16 5.46
N ASP A 47 10.90 -34.11 5.59
CA ASP A 47 10.22 -33.72 6.84
C ASP A 47 8.75 -34.20 6.88
N LEU A 48 8.25 -34.81 5.79
CA LEU A 48 6.91 -35.40 5.74
C LEU A 48 6.77 -36.50 6.78
N THR A 49 5.71 -36.44 7.59
CA THR A 49 5.37 -37.46 8.58
C THR A 49 4.50 -38.56 7.98
N TYR A 50 4.55 -39.76 8.55
CA TYR A 50 3.72 -40.88 8.07
C TYR A 50 2.22 -40.59 8.26
N GLU A 51 1.86 -39.84 9.30
CA GLU A 51 0.48 -39.42 9.57
C GLU A 51 -0.03 -38.46 8.48
N GLU A 52 0.76 -37.48 8.06
CA GLU A 52 0.41 -36.59 6.93
C GLU A 52 0.26 -37.37 5.62
N PHE A 53 1.14 -38.33 5.36
CA PHE A 53 1.05 -39.20 4.20
C PHE A 53 -0.24 -40.03 4.19
N LEU A 54 -0.60 -40.65 5.32
CA LEU A 54 -1.88 -41.35 5.48
C LEU A 54 -3.07 -40.41 5.31
N ASN A 55 -3.00 -39.18 5.82
CA ASN A 55 -4.06 -38.19 5.67
C ASN A 55 -4.32 -37.86 4.19
N ILE A 56 -3.27 -37.78 3.36
CA ILE A 56 -3.42 -37.59 1.91
C ILE A 56 -4.09 -38.79 1.27
N ILE A 57 -3.66 -40.01 1.60
CA ILE A 57 -4.26 -41.23 1.04
C ILE A 57 -5.73 -41.34 1.40
N ASN A 58 -6.07 -41.14 2.69
CA ASN A 58 -7.45 -41.15 3.16
C ASN A 58 -8.28 -40.06 2.46
N PHE A 59 -7.69 -38.88 2.23
CA PHE A 59 -8.34 -37.82 1.48
C PHE A 59 -8.62 -38.25 0.03
N LEU A 60 -7.64 -38.81 -0.68
CA LEU A 60 -7.80 -39.26 -2.06
C LEU A 60 -8.81 -40.41 -2.20
N ASP A 61 -8.89 -41.30 -1.22
CA ASP A 61 -9.96 -42.31 -1.15
C ASP A 61 -11.34 -41.69 -0.90
N SER A 62 -11.44 -40.69 -0.04
CA SER A 62 -12.71 -40.00 0.25
C SER A 62 -13.33 -39.36 -1.00
N ILE A 63 -12.49 -38.80 -1.89
CA ILE A 63 -12.92 -38.21 -3.17
C ILE A 63 -12.87 -39.21 -4.34
N LYS A 64 -12.58 -40.49 -4.07
CA LYS A 64 -12.54 -41.60 -5.03
C LYS A 64 -11.57 -41.40 -6.19
N ILE A 65 -10.46 -40.72 -5.94
CA ILE A 65 -9.34 -40.62 -6.89
C ILE A 65 -8.54 -41.93 -6.89
N LEU A 66 -8.30 -42.51 -5.72
CA LEU A 66 -7.80 -43.87 -5.55
C LEU A 66 -8.72 -44.63 -4.59
N ILE A 67 -8.50 -45.93 -4.42
CA ILE A 67 -9.12 -46.72 -3.35
C ILE A 67 -8.01 -47.18 -2.41
N TYR A 68 -8.21 -47.00 -1.11
CA TYR A 68 -7.28 -47.50 -0.09
C TYR A 68 -7.89 -48.72 0.61
N ASP A 69 -7.34 -49.90 0.32
CA ASP A 69 -7.63 -51.13 1.05
C ASP A 69 -6.79 -51.15 2.34
N LYS A 70 -7.44 -50.83 3.46
CA LYS A 70 -6.81 -50.74 4.78
C LYS A 70 -6.39 -52.10 5.34
N GLU A 71 -7.07 -53.17 4.95
CA GLU A 71 -6.78 -54.53 5.46
C GLU A 71 -5.49 -55.06 4.85
N ASN A 72 -5.36 -54.93 3.53
CA ASN A 72 -4.19 -55.39 2.79
C ASN A 72 -3.11 -54.32 2.59
N LYS A 73 -3.34 -53.10 3.11
CA LYS A 73 -2.46 -51.93 2.96
C LYS A 73 -2.13 -51.58 1.48
N LYS A 74 -3.12 -51.74 0.61
CA LYS A 74 -2.94 -51.52 -0.84
C LYS A 74 -3.67 -50.28 -1.35
N LEU A 75 -3.03 -49.60 -2.29
CA LEU A 75 -3.61 -48.52 -3.08
C LEU A 75 -4.00 -49.07 -4.46
N ILE A 76 -5.26 -48.85 -4.85
CA ILE A 76 -5.84 -49.37 -6.08
C ILE A 76 -6.28 -48.20 -6.96
N LYS A 77 -5.95 -48.27 -8.26
CA LYS A 77 -6.36 -47.24 -9.22
C LYS A 77 -7.88 -47.17 -9.40
N THR A 78 -8.38 -45.99 -9.75
CA THR A 78 -9.77 -45.79 -10.17
C THR A 78 -9.84 -45.14 -11.54
N ARG A 79 -11.00 -45.24 -12.20
CA ARG A 79 -11.26 -44.51 -13.45
C ARG A 79 -11.20 -42.99 -13.26
N LYS A 80 -11.67 -42.48 -12.11
CA LYS A 80 -11.59 -41.06 -11.78
C LYS A 80 -10.13 -40.62 -11.58
N GLY A 81 -9.32 -41.46 -10.93
CA GLY A 81 -7.87 -41.25 -10.76
C GLY A 81 -7.12 -41.16 -12.09
N LEU A 82 -7.49 -41.98 -13.07
CA LEU A 82 -6.92 -41.88 -14.42
C LEU A 82 -7.19 -40.51 -15.06
N PHE A 83 -8.45 -40.03 -15.07
CA PHE A 83 -8.76 -38.71 -15.63
C PHE A 83 -8.12 -37.58 -14.83
N TYR A 84 -8.11 -37.68 -13.50
CA TYR A 84 -7.40 -36.75 -12.64
C TYR A 84 -5.91 -36.61 -13.01
N PHE A 85 -5.22 -37.74 -13.21
CA PHE A 85 -3.81 -37.74 -13.57
C PHE A 85 -3.59 -37.15 -14.98
N LEU A 86 -4.44 -37.50 -15.95
CA LEU A 86 -4.36 -36.97 -17.32
C LEU A 86 -4.63 -35.46 -17.41
N ASP A 87 -5.58 -34.95 -16.61
CA ASP A 87 -5.87 -33.52 -16.55
C ASP A 87 -4.74 -32.72 -15.86
N ASN A 88 -3.97 -33.39 -15.00
CA ASN A 88 -2.88 -32.82 -14.20
C ASN A 88 -1.53 -33.51 -14.50
N ILE A 89 -1.20 -33.75 -15.77
CA ILE A 89 0.14 -34.25 -16.16
C ILE A 89 1.22 -33.20 -15.82
N SER A 90 0.87 -31.93 -15.98
CA SER A 90 1.67 -30.79 -15.54
C SER A 90 1.10 -30.22 -14.25
N MET A 91 1.99 -29.90 -13.31
CA MET A 91 1.65 -29.17 -12.07
C MET A 91 1.63 -27.65 -12.27
N ILE A 92 1.97 -27.15 -13.47
CA ILE A 92 1.89 -25.73 -13.80
C ILE A 92 0.41 -25.35 -13.87
N PRO A 93 -0.08 -24.41 -13.04
CA PRO A 93 -1.46 -23.98 -13.08
C PRO A 93 -1.76 -23.21 -14.37
N ASP A 94 -2.98 -23.34 -14.87
CA ASP A 94 -3.43 -22.52 -16.00
C ASP A 94 -3.65 -21.09 -15.51
N GLU A 95 -2.80 -20.14 -15.92
CA GLU A 95 -3.01 -18.73 -15.64
C GLU A 95 -4.14 -18.15 -16.50
N LYS A 96 -5.15 -17.58 -15.84
CA LYS A 96 -6.16 -16.77 -16.52
C LYS A 96 -5.69 -15.33 -16.61
N SER A 97 -6.04 -14.70 -17.73
CA SER A 97 -5.80 -13.28 -17.96
C SER A 97 -7.11 -12.55 -18.23
N TYR A 98 -7.21 -11.31 -17.76
CA TYR A 98 -8.36 -10.43 -17.92
C TYR A 98 -8.02 -9.32 -18.90
N ASP A 99 -8.90 -9.10 -19.88
CA ASP A 99 -8.75 -8.00 -20.81
C ASP A 99 -9.27 -6.70 -20.20
N VAL A 100 -8.45 -5.66 -20.17
CA VAL A 100 -8.79 -4.35 -19.62
C VAL A 100 -9.31 -3.43 -20.72
N TYR A 101 -10.51 -2.88 -20.53
CA TYR A 101 -11.19 -1.99 -21.45
C TYR A 101 -11.52 -0.66 -20.80
N ASP A 102 -11.28 0.44 -21.52
CA ASP A 102 -11.78 1.76 -21.15
C ASP A 102 -13.30 1.82 -21.34
N ILE A 103 -14.04 2.20 -20.29
CA ILE A 103 -15.49 2.37 -20.35
C ILE A 103 -15.93 3.54 -21.24
N THR A 104 -15.06 4.54 -21.42
CA THR A 104 -15.34 5.75 -22.21
C THR A 104 -15.13 5.51 -23.69
N THR A 105 -13.98 4.93 -24.06
CA THR A 105 -13.61 4.73 -25.47
C THR A 105 -13.93 3.33 -25.99
N GLY A 106 -14.22 2.36 -25.11
CA GLY A 106 -14.41 0.96 -25.47
C GLY A 106 -13.13 0.25 -25.93
N GLN A 107 -11.97 0.92 -25.87
CA GLN A 107 -10.71 0.37 -26.36
C GLN A 107 -10.05 -0.56 -25.34
N LYS A 108 -9.38 -1.60 -25.85
CA LYS A 108 -8.55 -2.49 -25.04
C LYS A 108 -7.25 -1.76 -24.67
N ILE A 109 -7.04 -1.55 -23.38
CA ILE A 109 -5.84 -0.89 -22.84
C ILE A 109 -4.73 -1.91 -22.62
N GLY A 110 -5.06 -3.11 -22.13
CA GLY A 110 -4.07 -4.13 -21.82
C GLY A 110 -4.68 -5.39 -21.24
N ILE A 111 -3.85 -6.14 -20.51
CA ILE A 111 -4.18 -7.43 -19.92
C ILE A 111 -3.71 -7.41 -18.46
N LEU A 112 -4.51 -7.94 -17.54
CA LEU A 112 -4.13 -8.17 -16.14
C LEU A 112 -4.19 -9.65 -15.82
N HIS A 113 -3.21 -10.14 -15.04
CA HIS A 113 -3.19 -11.52 -14.57
C HIS A 113 -4.23 -11.72 -13.45
N GLU A 114 -4.79 -12.94 -13.36
CA GLU A 114 -5.79 -13.29 -12.34
C GLU A 114 -5.32 -13.02 -10.91
N GLU A 115 -4.03 -13.25 -10.61
CA GLU A 115 -3.48 -12.98 -9.28
C GLU A 115 -3.62 -11.49 -8.89
N PHE A 116 -3.29 -10.58 -9.81
CA PHE A 116 -3.45 -9.14 -9.57
C PHE A 116 -4.91 -8.79 -9.30
N VAL A 117 -5.84 -9.39 -10.05
CA VAL A 117 -7.28 -9.20 -9.86
C VAL A 117 -7.75 -9.79 -8.53
N ALA A 118 -7.18 -10.89 -8.08
CA ALA A 118 -7.47 -11.45 -6.76
C ALA A 118 -6.98 -10.55 -5.63
N LYS A 119 -5.82 -9.90 -5.80
CA LYS A 119 -5.22 -9.04 -4.77
C LYS A 119 -5.81 -7.62 -4.74
N HIS A 120 -6.10 -7.04 -5.90
CA HIS A 120 -6.46 -5.63 -6.07
C HIS A 120 -7.71 -5.40 -6.92
N GLY A 121 -8.39 -6.44 -7.40
CA GLY A 121 -9.56 -6.34 -8.27
C GLY A 121 -10.86 -6.01 -7.54
N ASN A 122 -10.87 -5.01 -6.66
CA ASN A 122 -12.11 -4.48 -6.09
C ASN A 122 -12.56 -3.25 -6.87
N PRO A 123 -13.87 -3.10 -7.19
CA PRO A 123 -14.40 -1.86 -7.76
C PRO A 123 -13.99 -0.64 -6.92
N GLY A 124 -13.56 0.42 -7.58
CA GLY A 124 -12.96 1.62 -6.97
C GLY A 124 -11.44 1.58 -6.83
N THR A 125 -10.79 0.42 -7.03
CA THR A 125 -9.33 0.33 -6.96
C THR A 125 -8.68 1.01 -8.15
N ILE A 126 -7.61 1.77 -7.91
CA ILE A 126 -6.82 2.41 -8.94
C ILE A 126 -5.50 1.69 -9.12
N PHE A 127 -5.12 1.53 -10.38
CA PHE A 127 -3.86 0.94 -10.78
C PHE A 127 -3.32 1.70 -11.98
N ILE A 128 -2.00 1.61 -12.21
CA ILE A 128 -1.39 2.24 -13.36
C ILE A 128 -1.19 1.19 -14.46
N LEU A 129 -1.61 1.55 -15.67
CA LEU A 129 -1.40 0.74 -16.86
C LEU A 129 -1.02 1.68 -18.00
N ARG A 130 0.13 1.39 -18.65
CA ARG A 130 0.74 2.27 -19.67
C ARG A 130 1.00 3.69 -19.16
N GLY A 131 1.42 3.82 -17.90
CA GLY A 131 1.75 5.11 -17.28
C GLY A 131 0.55 6.02 -16.97
N LEU A 132 -0.68 5.54 -17.16
CA LEU A 132 -1.90 6.25 -16.83
C LEU A 132 -2.66 5.55 -15.69
N PRO A 133 -3.27 6.32 -14.78
CA PRO A 133 -4.10 5.76 -13.72
C PRO A 133 -5.50 5.39 -14.20
N TRP A 134 -5.85 4.13 -13.98
CA TRP A 134 -7.13 3.55 -14.33
C TRP A 134 -7.84 3.06 -13.07
N LYS A 135 -9.11 3.41 -12.94
CA LYS A 135 -9.98 2.97 -11.86
C LYS A 135 -10.85 1.81 -12.31
N ILE A 136 -10.85 0.72 -11.56
CA ILE A 136 -11.73 -0.42 -11.81
C ILE A 136 -13.17 0.00 -11.48
N GLU A 137 -14.02 0.10 -12.50
CA GLU A 137 -15.44 0.37 -12.32
C GLU A 137 -16.21 -0.93 -12.12
N LYS A 138 -15.89 -1.94 -12.93
CA LYS A 138 -16.58 -3.24 -12.91
C LYS A 138 -15.69 -4.36 -13.42
N ILE A 139 -15.88 -5.55 -12.86
CA ILE A 139 -15.24 -6.77 -13.33
C ILE A 139 -16.32 -7.71 -13.84
N GLU A 140 -16.20 -8.13 -15.10
CA GLU A 140 -17.14 -9.00 -15.79
C GLU A 140 -16.42 -10.23 -16.35
N LYS A 141 -16.57 -11.41 -15.73
CA LYS A 141 -16.00 -12.72 -16.16
C LYS A 141 -14.54 -12.69 -16.66
N LYS A 142 -14.27 -12.22 -17.88
CA LYS A 142 -12.94 -12.11 -18.51
C LYS A 142 -12.54 -10.68 -18.92
N LYS A 143 -13.34 -9.68 -18.57
CA LYS A 143 -13.16 -8.27 -18.91
C LYS A 143 -13.17 -7.42 -17.65
N ILE A 144 -12.30 -6.42 -17.61
CA ILE A 144 -12.28 -5.40 -16.57
C ILE A 144 -12.59 -4.07 -17.25
N LEU A 145 -13.66 -3.42 -16.81
CA LEU A 145 -14.04 -2.10 -17.28
C LEU A 145 -13.41 -1.06 -16.36
N VAL A 146 -12.67 -0.14 -16.95
CA VAL A 146 -11.94 0.90 -16.21
C VAL A 146 -12.28 2.29 -16.71
N GLY A 147 -12.27 3.26 -15.80
CA GLY A 147 -12.33 4.70 -16.12
C GLY A 147 -10.97 5.36 -15.92
N LEU A 148 -10.62 6.33 -16.77
CA LEU A 148 -9.43 7.16 -16.57
C LEU A 148 -9.68 8.09 -15.38
N GLU A 149 -8.88 7.98 -14.32
CA GLU A 149 -8.99 8.87 -13.17
C GLU A 149 -8.07 10.08 -13.36
N LYS A 150 -8.63 11.29 -13.29
CA LYS A 150 -7.87 12.54 -13.51
C LYS A 150 -7.36 13.14 -12.21
N ASP A 151 -8.04 12.87 -11.11
CA ASP A 151 -7.64 13.26 -9.77
C ASP A 151 -6.82 12.13 -9.12
N PHE A 152 -5.58 11.97 -9.62
CA PHE A 152 -4.61 11.00 -9.10
C PHE A 152 -4.20 11.26 -7.64
N GLU A 153 -4.61 12.40 -7.07
CA GLU A 153 -4.34 12.77 -5.68
C GLU A 153 -5.20 12.01 -4.66
N SER A 154 -6.30 11.37 -5.06
CA SER A 154 -7.23 10.71 -4.12
C SER A 154 -7.26 9.19 -4.19
N ALA A 155 -6.55 8.58 -5.13
CA ALA A 155 -6.62 7.14 -5.28
C ALA A 155 -5.30 6.50 -5.72
N ILE A 156 -4.89 5.62 -4.83
CA ILE A 156 -3.56 5.07 -4.59
C ILE A 156 -3.29 3.97 -5.61
N PRO A 157 -2.20 4.04 -6.40
CA PRO A 157 -1.84 2.96 -7.29
C PRO A 157 -1.29 1.77 -6.49
N SER A 158 -1.78 0.57 -6.76
CA SER A 158 -1.08 -0.66 -6.38
C SER A 158 -0.10 -1.03 -7.50
N TRP A 159 1.09 -0.43 -7.52
CA TRP A 159 2.21 -0.96 -8.34
C TRP A 159 2.79 -2.22 -7.67
N GLU A 160 1.96 -3.25 -7.50
CA GLU A 160 2.37 -4.51 -6.86
C GLU A 160 2.47 -5.67 -7.86
N GLY A 161 2.08 -5.47 -9.12
CA GLY A 161 1.97 -6.55 -10.11
C GLY A 161 3.26 -6.92 -10.87
N GLU A 162 4.31 -6.10 -10.86
CA GLU A 162 5.49 -6.30 -11.72
C GLU A 162 6.85 -6.35 -11.00
N LEU A 163 6.92 -6.01 -9.71
CA LEU A 163 8.20 -6.02 -8.98
C LEU A 163 8.40 -7.37 -8.28
N LEU A 164 9.51 -8.04 -8.62
CA LEU A 164 9.97 -9.20 -7.87
C LEU A 164 10.13 -8.82 -6.38
N PRO A 165 9.66 -9.67 -5.45
CA PRO A 165 9.77 -9.38 -4.03
C PRO A 165 11.24 -9.25 -3.64
N VAL A 166 11.58 -8.17 -2.95
CA VAL A 166 12.97 -7.91 -2.54
C VAL A 166 13.31 -8.82 -1.36
N PRO A 167 14.37 -9.66 -1.46
CA PRO A 167 14.79 -10.53 -0.37
C PRO A 167 15.35 -9.77 0.84
N LEU A 168 15.34 -10.42 2.00
CA LEU A 168 15.89 -9.90 3.26
C LEU A 168 17.32 -9.36 3.12
N GLU A 169 18.21 -10.14 2.51
CA GLU A 169 19.63 -9.77 2.36
C GLU A 169 19.80 -8.50 1.52
N VAL A 170 19.06 -8.40 0.42
CA VAL A 170 19.08 -7.23 -0.49
C VAL A 170 18.50 -5.99 0.19
N ALA A 171 17.39 -6.14 0.92
CA ALA A 171 16.78 -5.03 1.64
C ALA A 171 17.72 -4.47 2.72
N GLN A 172 18.45 -5.34 3.43
CA GLN A 172 19.43 -4.94 4.43
C GLN A 172 20.67 -4.28 3.80
N GLU A 173 21.21 -4.85 2.72
CA GLU A 173 22.36 -4.29 2.02
C GLU A 173 22.03 -2.93 1.40
N ALA A 174 20.87 -2.80 0.75
CA ALA A 174 20.41 -1.52 0.20
C ALA A 174 20.24 -0.45 1.29
N GLN A 175 19.79 -0.86 2.48
CA GLN A 175 19.71 0.03 3.64
C GLN A 175 21.10 0.38 4.18
N GLU A 176 22.07 -0.54 4.23
CA GLU A 176 23.44 -0.20 4.61
C GLU A 176 24.08 0.79 3.61
N ILE A 177 23.88 0.59 2.30
CA ILE A 177 24.37 1.50 1.25
C ILE A 177 23.74 2.89 1.37
N LYS A 178 22.42 2.98 1.59
CA LYS A 178 21.73 4.26 1.80
C LYS A 178 22.29 5.04 3.00
N ARG A 179 22.82 4.36 4.01
CA ARG A 179 23.51 5.00 5.15
C ARG A 179 24.83 5.63 4.72
N ASP A 180 25.56 4.94 3.87
CA ASP A 180 26.87 5.42 3.44
C ASP A 180 26.73 6.56 2.39
N LEU A 181 25.54 6.70 1.80
CA LEU A 181 25.17 7.72 0.80
C LEU A 181 24.37 8.92 1.38
N LEU A 182 24.44 9.19 2.68
CA LEU A 182 23.68 10.29 3.34
C LEU A 182 23.93 11.70 2.78
N ASN A 183 24.96 11.88 1.94
CA ASN A 183 25.29 13.14 1.27
C ASN A 183 24.40 13.48 0.05
N PHE A 184 23.45 12.62 -0.35
CA PHE A 184 22.54 12.90 -1.46
C PHE A 184 21.39 13.83 -1.06
N ASP A 185 20.99 14.73 -1.97
CA ASP A 185 19.99 15.78 -1.74
C ASP A 185 18.64 15.27 -1.20
N GLU A 186 18.22 14.06 -1.58
CA GLU A 186 16.95 13.44 -1.19
C GLU A 186 16.97 12.80 0.21
N LEU A 187 18.16 12.53 0.75
CA LEU A 187 18.37 12.01 2.12
C LEU A 187 18.94 13.08 3.05
N LYS A 188 19.11 14.32 2.56
CA LYS A 188 19.50 15.46 3.38
C LYS A 188 18.58 15.55 4.59
N ASN A 189 19.18 15.74 5.77
CA ASN A 189 18.51 15.81 7.06
C ASN A 189 18.06 14.45 7.66
N GLN A 190 18.13 13.31 6.97
CA GLN A 190 17.85 12.00 7.62
C GLN A 190 18.84 11.73 8.77
N GLU A 191 20.07 12.25 8.68
CA GLU A 191 21.08 12.21 9.76
C GLU A 191 20.57 12.83 11.07
N LEU A 192 19.64 13.78 11.00
CA LEU A 192 19.04 14.43 12.17
C LEU A 192 17.95 13.56 12.84
N TYR A 193 17.59 12.43 12.21
CA TYR A 193 16.60 11.46 12.68
C TYR A 193 17.30 10.16 13.13
N PHE A 194 16.88 9.03 12.57
CA PHE A 194 17.35 7.69 12.91
C PHE A 194 17.66 6.94 11.62
N TYR A 195 18.40 5.83 11.75
CA TYR A 195 18.75 5.00 10.62
C TYR A 195 18.34 3.54 10.86
N PRO A 196 17.24 3.07 10.24
CA PRO A 196 16.82 1.67 10.31
C PRO A 196 17.92 0.77 9.79
N ASN A 197 18.16 -0.33 10.49
CA ASN A 197 19.14 -1.33 10.09
C ASN A 197 18.68 -2.71 10.58
N LYS A 198 19.48 -3.74 10.32
CA LYS A 198 19.18 -5.11 10.70
C LYS A 198 18.96 -5.33 12.21
N ASP A 199 19.48 -4.44 13.06
CA ASP A 199 19.45 -4.55 14.52
C ASP A 199 18.53 -3.50 15.18
N ASN A 200 18.03 -2.51 14.43
CA ASN A 200 17.21 -1.43 14.97
C ASN A 200 16.09 -1.07 13.99
N ILE A 201 14.85 -1.29 14.43
CA ILE A 201 13.64 -0.85 13.75
C ILE A 201 13.00 0.30 14.51
N TYR A 202 12.21 1.10 13.80
CA TYR A 202 11.66 2.35 14.32
C TYR A 202 10.20 2.49 13.96
N ILE A 203 9.41 3.04 14.87
CA ILE A 203 7.98 3.30 14.70
C ILE A 203 7.76 4.82 14.72
N GLU A 204 7.32 5.35 13.58
CA GLU A 204 6.84 6.72 13.43
C GLU A 204 5.32 6.76 13.32
N GLN A 205 4.74 7.94 13.53
CA GLN A 205 3.32 8.17 13.37
C GLN A 205 3.06 9.47 12.61
N TYR A 206 2.13 9.43 11.67
CA TYR A 206 1.56 10.59 11.00
C TYR A 206 0.05 10.48 10.99
N ARG A 207 -0.65 11.30 11.78
CA ARG A 207 -2.11 11.18 11.97
C ARG A 207 -2.49 9.76 12.44
N ASP A 208 -3.32 9.07 11.68
CA ASP A 208 -3.77 7.69 11.88
C ASP A 208 -2.89 6.64 11.15
N TRP A 209 -1.77 7.07 10.57
CA TRP A 209 -0.78 6.19 9.94
C TRP A 209 0.39 5.92 10.88
N PHE A 210 0.79 4.66 10.96
CA PHE A 210 1.96 4.20 11.69
C PHE A 210 2.95 3.59 10.71
N ILE A 211 4.20 4.05 10.76
CA ILE A 211 5.25 3.64 9.84
C ILE A 211 6.30 2.87 10.64
N ILE A 212 6.42 1.57 10.36
CA ILE A 212 7.41 0.69 10.97
C ILE A 212 8.55 0.52 9.97
N HIS A 213 9.66 1.20 10.21
CA HIS A 213 10.85 1.09 9.40
C HIS A 213 11.57 -0.23 9.67
N SER A 214 11.42 -1.17 8.74
CA SER A 214 11.81 -2.57 8.85
C SER A 214 12.46 -3.02 7.54
N PRO A 215 13.81 -2.96 7.43
CA PRO A 215 14.53 -3.38 6.23
C PRO A 215 14.62 -4.91 6.16
N PHE A 216 13.47 -5.59 6.17
CA PHE A 216 13.38 -7.05 6.19
C PHE A 216 12.96 -7.67 4.86
N GLY A 217 12.70 -6.85 3.84
CA GLY A 217 12.28 -7.32 2.53
C GLY A 217 10.77 -7.54 2.43
N SER A 218 10.29 -7.71 1.19
CA SER A 218 8.87 -7.64 0.86
C SER A 218 8.03 -8.71 1.57
N LYS A 219 8.42 -9.98 1.48
CA LYS A 219 7.64 -11.11 2.01
C LYS A 219 7.59 -11.13 3.55
N ILE A 220 8.69 -10.74 4.20
CA ILE A 220 8.74 -10.67 5.67
C ILE A 220 7.89 -9.51 6.16
N ASN A 221 7.98 -8.35 5.51
CA ASN A 221 7.17 -7.19 5.89
C ASN A 221 5.67 -7.44 5.65
N ASP A 222 5.28 -8.07 4.53
CA ASP A 222 3.88 -8.46 4.31
C ASP A 222 3.39 -9.42 5.41
N ALA A 223 4.18 -10.44 5.76
CA ALA A 223 3.84 -11.38 6.84
C ALA A 223 3.72 -10.69 8.21
N LEU A 224 4.72 -9.87 8.59
CA LEU A 224 4.73 -9.15 9.85
C LEU A 224 3.56 -8.16 9.93
N SER A 225 3.24 -7.47 8.84
CA SER A 225 2.12 -6.53 8.80
C SER A 225 0.77 -7.21 9.03
N ARG A 226 0.57 -8.40 8.45
CA ARG A 226 -0.64 -9.21 8.63
C ARG A 226 -0.77 -9.73 10.06
N LEU A 227 0.33 -10.19 10.66
CA LEU A 227 0.37 -10.56 12.08
C LEU A 227 -0.04 -9.40 12.98
N ILE A 228 0.61 -8.24 12.82
CA ILE A 228 0.33 -7.05 13.65
C ILE A 228 -1.13 -6.63 13.45
N SER A 229 -1.59 -6.55 12.20
CA SER A 229 -2.97 -6.19 11.88
C SER A 229 -3.99 -7.15 12.50
N GLN A 230 -3.77 -8.46 12.41
CA GLN A 230 -4.67 -9.47 13.00
C GLN A 230 -4.71 -9.33 14.53
N ILE A 231 -3.56 -9.20 15.19
CA ILE A 231 -3.48 -9.04 16.65
C ILE A 231 -4.13 -7.72 17.10
N LEU A 232 -3.88 -6.62 16.40
CA LEU A 232 -4.50 -5.32 16.70
C LEU A 232 -6.03 -5.37 16.51
N SER A 233 -6.50 -6.01 15.43
CA SER A 233 -7.92 -6.15 15.14
C SER A 233 -8.62 -6.97 16.22
N GLU A 234 -8.03 -8.09 16.66
CA GLU A 234 -8.57 -8.93 17.73
C GLU A 234 -8.52 -8.24 19.10
N LYS A 235 -7.41 -7.56 19.43
CA LYS A 235 -7.22 -6.92 20.75
C LYS A 235 -8.05 -5.65 20.93
N TYR A 236 -8.19 -4.85 19.87
CA TYR A 236 -8.79 -3.50 19.95
C TYR A 236 -10.11 -3.36 19.15
N GLY A 237 -10.54 -4.39 18.41
CA GLY A 237 -11.78 -4.33 17.63
C GLY A 237 -11.75 -3.30 16.48
N ILE A 238 -10.56 -3.00 15.97
CA ILE A 238 -10.36 -2.01 14.91
C ILE A 238 -10.11 -2.68 13.56
N VAL A 239 -10.38 -1.95 12.48
CA VAL A 239 -9.93 -2.33 11.14
C VAL A 239 -8.59 -1.67 10.88
N VAL A 240 -7.58 -2.46 10.53
CA VAL A 240 -6.24 -1.97 10.22
C VAL A 240 -6.00 -2.08 8.71
N GLY A 241 -5.82 -0.94 8.05
CA GLY A 241 -5.35 -0.88 6.67
C GLY A 241 -3.87 -1.20 6.61
N ILE A 242 -3.45 -2.05 5.67
CA ILE A 242 -2.06 -2.48 5.53
C ILE A 242 -1.50 -2.01 4.19
N LYS A 243 -0.29 -1.45 4.23
CA LYS A 243 0.59 -1.24 3.08
C LYS A 243 2.02 -1.60 3.45
N THR A 244 2.77 -2.14 2.51
CA THR A 244 4.13 -2.60 2.76
C THR A 244 5.02 -2.34 1.56
N ASP A 245 6.25 -1.95 1.84
CA ASP A 245 7.36 -1.95 0.89
C ASP A 245 8.50 -2.82 1.46
N PRO A 246 9.59 -3.10 0.71
CA PRO A 246 10.72 -3.88 1.21
C PRO A 246 11.41 -3.37 2.50
N TYR A 247 11.18 -2.11 2.83
CA TYR A 247 11.87 -1.36 3.88
C TYR A 247 10.94 -0.87 5.00
N ARG A 248 9.61 -0.92 4.79
CA ARG A 248 8.61 -0.35 5.70
C ARG A 248 7.31 -1.13 5.71
N ILE A 249 6.66 -1.11 6.86
CA ILE A 249 5.26 -1.48 7.03
C ILE A 249 4.49 -0.21 7.41
N MET A 250 3.39 0.04 6.73
CA MET A 250 2.51 1.19 6.94
C MET A 250 1.14 0.69 7.34
N LEU A 251 0.72 1.02 8.56
CA LEU A 251 -0.57 0.62 9.12
C LEU A 251 -1.45 1.85 9.27
N LYS A 252 -2.66 1.81 8.72
CA LYS A 252 -3.68 2.83 8.95
C LYS A 252 -4.66 2.30 9.98
N ALA A 253 -4.68 2.91 11.16
CA ALA A 253 -5.45 2.43 12.29
C ALA A 253 -5.92 3.61 13.16
N GLY A 254 -7.20 3.59 13.54
CA GLY A 254 -7.76 4.56 14.47
C GLY A 254 -7.54 4.16 15.94
N TYR A 255 -7.50 5.16 16.82
CA TYR A 255 -7.49 5.00 18.29
C TYR A 255 -6.43 4.03 18.87
N ILE A 256 -5.25 3.93 18.24
CA ILE A 256 -4.08 3.21 18.78
C ILE A 256 -2.88 4.15 18.89
N THR A 257 -1.85 3.75 19.64
CA THR A 257 -0.60 4.49 19.79
C THR A 257 0.62 3.71 19.28
N LYS A 258 1.76 4.39 19.13
CA LYS A 258 3.05 3.77 18.78
C LYS A 258 3.44 2.70 19.81
N GLU A 259 3.10 2.91 21.08
CA GLU A 259 3.33 1.98 22.18
C GLU A 259 2.50 0.71 22.02
N ASN A 260 1.24 0.80 21.58
CA ASN A 260 0.42 -0.40 21.32
C ASN A 260 1.04 -1.25 20.20
N ILE A 261 1.55 -0.64 19.14
CA ILE A 261 2.21 -1.36 18.04
C ILE A 261 3.50 -2.01 18.53
N LYS A 262 4.32 -1.27 19.28
CA LYS A 262 5.55 -1.79 19.87
C LYS A 262 5.26 -3.00 20.77
N GLU A 263 4.28 -2.88 21.66
CA GLU A 263 3.84 -3.96 22.56
C GLU A 263 3.42 -5.19 21.76
N VAL A 264 2.66 -5.02 20.67
CA VAL A 264 2.26 -6.14 19.81
C VAL A 264 3.49 -6.83 19.22
N ILE A 265 4.42 -6.08 18.62
CA ILE A 265 5.63 -6.64 17.98
C ILE A 265 6.51 -7.39 18.99
N GLU A 266 6.73 -6.83 20.17
CA GLU A 266 7.61 -7.41 21.19
C GLU A 266 7.01 -8.66 21.87
N ASN A 267 5.68 -8.78 21.90
CA ASN A 267 4.97 -9.87 22.56
C ASN A 267 4.37 -10.92 21.62
N ILE A 268 4.73 -10.92 20.32
CA ILE A 268 4.28 -11.97 19.39
C ILE A 268 4.78 -13.34 19.89
N ASP A 269 3.84 -14.26 20.08
CA ASP A 269 4.16 -15.64 20.39
C ASP A 269 4.62 -16.39 19.14
N LEU A 270 5.87 -16.88 19.17
CA LEU A 270 6.51 -17.57 18.05
C LEU A 270 5.80 -18.87 17.67
N ASP A 271 5.19 -19.54 18.65
CA ASP A 271 4.51 -20.82 18.43
C ASP A 271 3.14 -20.63 17.77
N ASN A 272 2.59 -19.41 17.84
CA ASN A 272 1.26 -19.09 17.30
C ASN A 272 1.31 -18.29 15.98
N VAL A 273 2.50 -18.01 15.45
CA VAL A 273 2.69 -17.20 14.22
C VAL A 273 1.90 -17.76 13.05
N GLU A 274 2.04 -19.05 12.73
CA GLU A 274 1.36 -19.68 11.60
C GLU A 274 -0.15 -19.63 11.75
N ASN A 275 -0.67 -19.88 12.96
CA ASN A 275 -2.11 -19.88 13.22
C ASN A 275 -2.71 -18.47 13.06
N ILE A 276 -1.99 -17.43 13.49
CA ILE A 276 -2.45 -16.04 13.32
C ILE A 276 -2.40 -15.65 11.84
N LEU A 277 -1.32 -16.01 11.13
CA LEU A 277 -1.21 -15.77 9.69
C LEU A 277 -2.28 -16.53 8.90
N GLU A 278 -2.59 -17.76 9.27
CA GLU A 278 -3.66 -18.56 8.69
C GLU A 278 -4.99 -17.79 8.79
N LYS A 279 -5.38 -17.34 9.98
CA LYS A 279 -6.60 -16.53 10.17
C LYS A 279 -6.60 -15.25 9.33
N ALA A 280 -5.45 -14.57 9.26
CA ALA A 280 -5.29 -13.35 8.47
C ALA A 280 -5.39 -13.58 6.95
N MET A 281 -5.13 -14.81 6.48
CA MET A 281 -5.10 -15.15 5.06
C MET A 281 -6.39 -15.79 4.56
N VAL A 282 -7.04 -16.68 5.32
CA VAL A 282 -8.17 -17.51 4.85
C VAL A 282 -9.34 -16.68 4.31
N ASN A 283 -9.57 -15.49 4.88
CA ASN A 283 -10.65 -14.61 4.46
C ASN A 283 -10.30 -13.68 3.28
N THR A 284 -9.08 -13.80 2.73
CA THR A 284 -8.61 -12.96 1.61
C THR A 284 -8.98 -13.56 0.26
N ASP A 285 -9.16 -12.70 -0.73
CA ASP A 285 -9.39 -13.13 -2.12
C ASP A 285 -8.15 -13.81 -2.72
N LEU A 286 -6.95 -13.44 -2.25
CA LEU A 286 -5.69 -14.11 -2.61
C LEU A 286 -5.69 -15.58 -2.17
N PHE A 287 -6.15 -15.85 -0.95
CA PHE A 287 -6.29 -17.23 -0.47
C PHE A 287 -7.32 -18.01 -1.29
N LEU A 288 -8.49 -17.42 -1.53
CA LEU A 288 -9.55 -18.07 -2.30
C LEU A 288 -9.11 -18.38 -3.74
N TRP A 289 -8.34 -17.47 -4.35
CA TRP A 289 -7.72 -17.68 -5.65
C TRP A 289 -6.76 -18.86 -5.63
N LYS A 290 -5.78 -18.87 -4.71
CA LYS A 290 -4.80 -19.96 -4.62
C LYS A 290 -5.45 -21.29 -4.29
N PHE A 291 -6.44 -21.29 -3.39
CA PHE A 291 -7.27 -22.45 -3.08
C PHE A 291 -7.91 -23.04 -4.33
N SER A 292 -8.42 -22.20 -5.23
CA SER A 292 -9.05 -22.68 -6.47
C SER A 292 -8.05 -23.45 -7.37
N HIS A 293 -6.79 -23.02 -7.41
CA HIS A 293 -5.72 -23.68 -8.15
C HIS A 293 -5.30 -25.00 -7.49
N VAL A 294 -5.11 -24.99 -6.18
CA VAL A 294 -4.76 -26.19 -5.40
C VAL A 294 -5.89 -27.23 -5.48
N ALA A 295 -7.15 -26.83 -5.31
CA ALA A 295 -8.30 -27.71 -5.41
C ALA A 295 -8.46 -28.36 -6.80
N LYS A 296 -8.04 -27.67 -7.88
CA LYS A 296 -7.94 -28.25 -9.22
C LYS A 296 -6.83 -29.30 -9.31
N ARG A 297 -5.64 -28.99 -8.78
CA ARG A 297 -4.49 -29.91 -8.72
C ARG A 297 -4.73 -31.14 -7.84
N PHE A 298 -5.65 -31.07 -6.89
CA PHE A 298 -6.13 -32.22 -6.11
C PHE A 298 -7.33 -32.96 -6.73
N GLY A 299 -7.91 -32.47 -7.84
CA GLY A 299 -9.06 -33.10 -8.49
C GLY A 299 -10.39 -32.97 -7.73
N VAL A 300 -10.45 -32.07 -6.75
CA VAL A 300 -11.69 -31.67 -6.08
C VAL A 300 -12.57 -30.87 -7.04
N ILE A 301 -11.93 -29.96 -7.77
CA ILE A 301 -12.55 -29.11 -8.77
C ILE A 301 -12.05 -29.54 -10.15
N ARG A 302 -12.95 -29.56 -11.14
CA ARG A 302 -12.56 -29.78 -12.53
C ARG A 302 -11.67 -28.64 -13.03
N LYS A 303 -10.65 -28.98 -13.83
CA LYS A 303 -9.68 -28.02 -14.37
C LYS A 303 -10.34 -26.88 -15.14
N ASP A 304 -11.34 -27.19 -15.96
CA ASP A 304 -12.10 -26.27 -16.81
C ASP A 304 -13.20 -25.49 -16.08
N ALA A 305 -13.46 -25.78 -14.80
CA ALA A 305 -14.51 -25.10 -14.06
C ALA A 305 -14.15 -23.65 -13.75
N ASP A 306 -15.15 -22.78 -13.93
CA ASP A 306 -15.11 -21.37 -13.57
C ASP A 306 -16.19 -21.10 -12.51
N TYR A 307 -15.80 -21.17 -11.24
CA TYR A 307 -16.72 -21.00 -10.12
C TYR A 307 -16.76 -19.55 -9.64
N SER A 308 -17.95 -19.11 -9.22
CA SER A 308 -18.08 -17.82 -8.53
C SER A 308 -17.33 -17.85 -7.19
N LYS A 309 -16.88 -16.67 -6.72
CA LYS A 309 -16.27 -16.52 -5.38
C LYS A 309 -17.13 -17.14 -4.28
N SER A 310 -18.45 -16.94 -4.32
CA SER A 310 -19.38 -17.52 -3.35
C SER A 310 -19.40 -19.05 -3.35
N THR A 311 -19.33 -19.66 -4.53
CA THR A 311 -19.29 -21.12 -4.66
C THR A 311 -17.97 -21.67 -4.15
N LEU A 312 -16.85 -21.03 -4.50
CA LEU A 312 -15.53 -21.41 -3.99
C LEU A 312 -15.45 -21.35 -2.47
N ARG A 313 -16.03 -20.32 -1.83
CA ARG A 313 -16.08 -20.21 -0.37
C ARG A 313 -16.83 -21.38 0.26
N ARG A 314 -18.00 -21.75 -0.29
CA ARG A 314 -18.75 -22.91 0.19
C ARG A 314 -17.98 -24.22 0.08
N ILE A 315 -17.19 -24.40 -0.99
CA ILE A 315 -16.32 -25.58 -1.14
C ILE A 315 -15.21 -25.54 -0.10
N LEU A 316 -14.58 -24.38 0.08
CA LEU A 316 -13.53 -24.15 1.09
C LEU A 316 -14.03 -24.51 2.50
N ASP A 317 -15.24 -24.08 2.88
CA ASP A 317 -15.83 -24.36 4.20
C ASP A 317 -15.89 -25.87 4.52
N HIS A 318 -16.08 -26.72 3.51
CA HIS A 318 -16.07 -28.19 3.66
C HIS A 318 -14.68 -28.82 3.63
N LEU A 319 -13.65 -28.07 3.25
CA LEU A 319 -12.29 -28.56 3.07
C LEU A 319 -11.30 -27.98 4.09
N ILE A 320 -11.77 -27.21 5.07
CA ILE A 320 -10.96 -26.77 6.21
C ILE A 320 -10.28 -27.99 6.84
N ASN A 321 -9.00 -27.86 7.17
CA ASN A 321 -8.14 -28.93 7.74
C ASN A 321 -7.85 -30.13 6.82
N THR A 322 -8.33 -30.14 5.57
CA THR A 322 -7.94 -31.17 4.59
C THR A 322 -6.56 -30.90 3.98
N PRO A 323 -5.92 -31.88 3.32
CA PRO A 323 -4.66 -31.65 2.60
C PRO A 323 -4.70 -30.50 1.60
N VAL A 324 -5.85 -30.27 0.94
CA VAL A 324 -6.05 -29.14 0.00
C VAL A 324 -5.89 -27.79 0.71
N TYR A 325 -6.49 -27.66 1.88
CA TYR A 325 -6.42 -26.44 2.68
C TYR A 325 -5.01 -26.20 3.20
N LYS A 326 -4.37 -27.25 3.73
CA LYS A 326 -2.99 -27.18 4.22
C LYS A 326 -2.01 -26.83 3.11
N GLU A 327 -2.15 -27.42 1.93
CA GLU A 327 -1.29 -27.09 0.78
C GLU A 327 -1.52 -25.66 0.29
N THR A 328 -2.76 -25.17 0.31
CA THR A 328 -3.05 -23.77 -0.04
C THR A 328 -2.30 -22.81 0.88
N LEU A 329 -2.29 -23.06 2.19
CA LEU A 329 -1.52 -22.27 3.15
C LEU A 329 -0.02 -22.43 2.90
N ASN A 330 0.47 -23.65 2.69
CA ASN A 330 1.88 -23.95 2.44
C ASN A 330 2.42 -23.14 1.25
N GLU A 331 1.72 -23.17 0.11
CA GLU A 331 2.14 -22.40 -1.07
C GLU A 331 2.11 -20.90 -0.83
N LEU A 332 1.07 -20.37 -0.17
CA LEU A 332 1.02 -18.93 0.15
C LEU A 332 2.14 -18.53 1.11
N PHE A 333 2.45 -19.38 2.09
CA PHE A 333 3.49 -19.15 3.08
C PHE A 333 4.91 -19.24 2.53
N ILE A 334 5.08 -19.85 1.36
CA ILE A 334 6.38 -19.95 0.65
C ILE A 334 6.46 -18.84 -0.42
N GLU A 335 5.44 -18.73 -1.27
CA GLU A 335 5.47 -17.84 -2.42
C GLU A 335 5.22 -16.38 -2.05
N LYS A 336 4.37 -16.11 -1.05
CA LYS A 336 3.89 -14.76 -0.75
C LYS A 336 4.43 -14.25 0.59
N LEU A 337 4.57 -15.13 1.57
CA LEU A 337 5.11 -14.81 2.89
C LEU A 337 6.49 -15.47 3.07
N ASP A 338 7.31 -14.97 3.98
CA ASP A 338 8.56 -15.64 4.39
C ASP A 338 8.51 -15.87 5.90
N VAL A 339 7.69 -16.86 6.28
CA VAL A 339 7.37 -17.17 7.68
C VAL A 339 8.60 -17.64 8.46
N LYS A 340 9.50 -18.36 7.78
CA LYS A 340 10.72 -18.89 8.39
C LYS A 340 11.66 -17.77 8.85
N ASN A 341 11.97 -16.82 7.97
CA ASN A 341 12.83 -15.70 8.36
C ASN A 341 12.11 -14.72 9.28
N LEU A 342 10.79 -14.55 9.14
CA LEU A 342 9.97 -13.81 10.09
C LEU A 342 10.12 -14.35 11.53
N LYS A 343 9.97 -15.65 11.74
CA LYS A 343 10.17 -16.28 13.06
C LYS A 343 11.58 -16.04 13.61
N MET A 344 12.60 -16.11 12.76
CA MET A 344 13.97 -15.79 13.15
C MET A 344 14.10 -14.33 13.61
N ILE A 345 13.47 -13.38 12.92
CA ILE A 345 13.48 -11.96 13.27
C ILE A 345 12.73 -11.72 14.58
N LEU A 346 11.53 -12.27 14.74
CA LEU A 346 10.74 -12.17 15.96
C LEU A 346 11.49 -12.74 17.17
N LYS A 347 12.19 -13.87 16.99
CA LYS A 347 13.07 -14.43 18.03
C LYS A 347 14.18 -13.45 18.41
N LYS A 348 14.83 -12.81 17.44
CA LYS A 348 15.88 -11.80 17.71
C LYS A 348 15.31 -10.56 18.40
N ILE A 349 14.08 -10.15 18.09
CA ILE A 349 13.38 -9.07 18.80
C ILE A 349 13.15 -9.46 20.27
N LYS A 350 12.61 -10.66 20.51
CA LYS A 350 12.35 -11.19 21.86
C LYS A 350 13.62 -11.35 22.71
N GLU A 351 14.75 -11.69 22.07
CA GLU A 351 16.08 -11.75 22.69
C GLU A 351 16.75 -10.38 22.88
N GLY A 352 16.14 -9.28 22.40
CA GLY A 352 16.69 -7.93 22.48
C GLY A 352 17.85 -7.65 21.51
N LYS A 353 18.13 -8.56 20.56
CA LYS A 353 19.14 -8.40 19.50
C LYS A 353 18.68 -7.41 18.43
N ILE A 354 17.38 -7.37 18.15
CA ILE A 354 16.75 -6.35 17.31
C ILE A 354 15.92 -5.45 18.23
N LYS A 355 16.22 -4.15 18.24
CA LYS A 355 15.52 -3.17 19.08
C LYS A 355 14.35 -2.54 18.33
N VAL A 356 13.21 -2.45 19.00
CA VAL A 356 12.01 -1.75 18.51
C VAL A 356 11.92 -0.38 19.20
N ASN A 357 12.17 0.68 18.42
CA ASN A 357 12.28 2.04 18.94
C ASN A 357 11.06 2.87 18.55
N ILE A 358 10.55 3.69 19.46
CA ILE A 358 9.51 4.68 19.18
C ILE A 358 10.21 6.00 18.87
N VAL A 359 9.79 6.65 17.79
CA VAL A 359 10.30 7.97 17.41
C VAL A 359 9.35 9.01 17.97
N ASP A 360 9.82 9.79 18.94
CA ASP A 360 9.03 10.83 19.57
C ASP A 360 9.38 12.21 19.01
N ARG A 361 8.79 12.52 17.85
CA ARG A 361 8.94 13.80 17.16
C ARG A 361 7.62 14.21 16.50
N GLU A 362 7.39 15.52 16.40
CA GLU A 362 6.22 16.09 15.72
C GLU A 362 6.29 15.90 14.19
N ASN A 363 7.49 15.97 13.61
CA ASN A 363 7.71 15.77 12.18
C ASN A 363 8.13 14.33 11.90
N ILE A 364 7.61 13.79 10.79
CA ILE A 364 8.04 12.49 10.26
C ILE A 364 9.36 12.59 9.49
N SER A 365 10.14 11.51 9.47
CA SER A 365 11.42 11.47 8.76
C SER A 365 11.25 11.50 7.23
N PRO A 366 12.28 11.94 6.48
CA PRO A 366 12.33 11.78 5.02
C PRO A 366 12.05 10.36 4.56
N LEU A 367 12.52 9.34 5.30
CA LEU A 367 12.18 7.96 5.00
C LEU A 367 10.68 7.70 5.15
N ALA A 368 10.00 8.21 6.17
CA ALA A 368 8.56 8.01 6.31
C ALA A 368 7.77 8.77 5.23
N ILE A 369 8.25 9.96 4.83
CA ILE A 369 7.70 10.74 3.72
C ILE A 369 7.73 9.91 2.43
N LEU A 370 8.87 9.37 2.02
CA LEU A 370 8.97 8.53 0.82
C LEU A 370 8.01 7.33 0.82
N GLY A 371 7.78 6.73 2.00
CA GLY A 371 6.81 5.65 2.15
C GLY A 371 5.38 6.16 1.97
N LEU A 372 5.03 7.28 2.61
CA LEU A 372 3.68 7.83 2.61
C LEU A 372 3.32 8.68 1.38
N GLU A 373 4.30 9.16 0.61
CA GLU A 373 4.12 9.99 -0.58
C GLU A 373 3.21 9.32 -1.62
N GLU A 374 3.24 7.99 -1.68
CA GLU A 374 2.36 7.19 -2.55
C GLU A 374 0.92 7.06 -2.01
N TYR A 375 0.70 7.31 -0.72
CA TYR A 375 -0.55 6.95 -0.01
C TYR A 375 -1.29 8.14 0.62
N VAL A 376 -0.60 9.26 0.86
CA VAL A 376 -1.15 10.42 1.56
C VAL A 376 -0.81 11.69 0.79
N SER A 377 -1.80 12.24 0.10
CA SER A 377 -1.65 13.44 -0.74
C SER A 377 -1.16 14.66 0.03
N ASP A 378 -1.51 14.80 1.31
CA ASP A 378 -1.01 15.89 2.16
C ASP A 378 0.47 15.73 2.54
N VAL A 379 1.04 14.51 2.49
CA VAL A 379 2.46 14.27 2.78
C VAL A 379 3.35 14.76 1.64
N LEU A 380 2.84 14.74 0.40
CA LEU A 380 3.48 15.38 -0.76
C LEU A 380 3.78 16.87 -0.51
N ILE A 381 3.11 17.48 0.47
CA ILE A 381 3.13 18.92 0.71
C ILE A 381 4.19 19.36 1.72
N SER A 382 5.06 18.47 2.23
CA SER A 382 5.95 18.88 3.34
C SER A 382 7.36 19.31 2.93
N ASP A 383 8.08 18.66 2.01
CA ASP A 383 9.49 19.06 1.74
C ASP A 383 9.68 19.85 0.43
N LYS A 384 9.20 19.35 -0.72
CA LYS A 384 9.21 20.14 -1.98
C LYS A 384 8.33 21.38 -1.89
N TRP A 385 7.18 21.26 -1.24
CA TRP A 385 6.30 22.40 -1.05
C TRP A 385 6.82 23.37 -0.01
N ARG A 386 7.55 23.00 1.05
CA ARG A 386 8.14 24.02 1.94
C ARG A 386 9.08 24.95 1.20
N GLU A 387 9.90 24.44 0.27
CA GLU A 387 10.71 25.29 -0.60
C GLU A 387 9.85 26.16 -1.52
N VAL A 388 8.83 25.59 -2.16
CA VAL A 388 7.91 26.34 -3.03
C VAL A 388 7.11 27.39 -2.24
N LEU A 389 6.60 27.04 -1.06
CA LEU A 389 5.86 27.90 -0.14
C LEU A 389 6.76 29.02 0.36
N LYS A 390 8.03 28.73 0.69
CA LYS A 390 9.03 29.73 1.03
C LYS A 390 9.28 30.70 -0.13
N LEU A 391 9.50 30.19 -1.35
CA LEU A 391 9.66 31.03 -2.55
C LEU A 391 8.41 31.88 -2.84
N VAL A 392 7.22 31.30 -2.69
CA VAL A 392 5.94 31.99 -2.88
C VAL A 392 5.74 33.07 -1.81
N LYS A 393 6.06 32.77 -0.55
CA LYS A 393 6.02 33.72 0.57
C LYS A 393 6.99 34.87 0.33
N GLU A 394 8.26 34.59 0.04
CA GLU A 394 9.27 35.61 -0.27
C GLU A 394 8.84 36.50 -1.44
N ARG A 395 8.24 35.90 -2.47
CA ARG A 395 7.68 36.64 -3.62
C ARG A 395 6.52 37.55 -3.19
N ILE A 396 5.58 37.08 -2.39
CA ILE A 396 4.44 37.87 -1.90
C ILE A 396 4.94 39.01 -1.02
N GLU A 397 5.83 38.72 -0.07
CA GLU A 397 6.43 39.69 0.85
C GLU A 397 7.18 40.81 0.15
N ASN A 398 7.85 40.50 -0.97
CA ASN A 398 8.56 41.47 -1.80
C ASN A 398 7.67 42.16 -2.86
N THR A 399 6.39 41.79 -2.98
CA THR A 399 5.46 42.43 -3.92
C THR A 399 5.08 43.82 -3.42
N GLU A 400 5.12 44.82 -4.31
CA GLU A 400 4.70 46.19 -4.01
C GLU A 400 3.23 46.41 -4.35
N LEU A 401 2.48 47.00 -3.42
CA LEU A 401 1.11 47.45 -3.63
C LEU A 401 1.02 48.97 -3.49
N ILE A 402 0.04 49.56 -4.16
CA ILE A 402 -0.22 50.99 -4.13
C ILE A 402 -1.33 51.26 -3.11
N PHE A 403 -0.98 51.92 -2.02
CA PHE A 403 -1.90 52.39 -0.99
C PHE A 403 -2.33 53.82 -1.31
N VAL A 404 -3.63 54.03 -1.50
CA VAL A 404 -4.23 55.33 -1.80
C VAL A 404 -4.93 55.84 -0.58
N CYS A 405 -4.48 56.98 -0.04
CA CYS A 405 -5.17 57.61 1.08
C CYS A 405 -6.55 58.07 0.65
N MET A 406 -7.60 57.49 1.23
CA MET A 406 -8.99 57.80 0.87
C MET A 406 -9.43 59.21 1.29
N ALA A 407 -8.64 59.90 2.12
CA ALA A 407 -8.92 61.26 2.58
C ALA A 407 -8.29 62.36 1.71
N CYS A 408 -7.11 62.13 1.12
CA CYS A 408 -6.37 63.18 0.40
C CYS A 408 -5.77 62.72 -0.94
N GLY A 409 -6.04 61.49 -1.36
CA GLY A 409 -5.59 60.92 -2.64
C GLY A 409 -4.09 60.62 -2.72
N THR A 410 -3.31 60.85 -1.66
CA THR A 410 -1.86 60.59 -1.68
C THR A 410 -1.58 59.10 -1.81
N LYS A 411 -0.67 58.75 -2.71
CA LYS A 411 -0.32 57.37 -3.06
C LYS A 411 1.00 56.97 -2.42
N TYR A 412 1.08 55.75 -1.91
CA TYR A 412 2.30 55.16 -1.34
C TYR A 412 2.51 53.78 -1.96
N LYS A 413 3.71 53.51 -2.49
CA LYS A 413 4.12 52.17 -2.87
C LYS A 413 4.78 51.52 -1.66
N ILE A 414 4.22 50.40 -1.20
CA ILE A 414 4.67 49.71 0.02
C ILE A 414 4.80 48.22 -0.31
N LYS A 415 5.94 47.61 0.05
CA LYS A 415 6.08 46.15 -0.01
C LYS A 415 5.25 45.50 1.07
N VAL A 416 4.65 44.35 0.78
CA VAL A 416 3.82 43.61 1.74
C VAL A 416 4.53 43.40 3.08
N LYS A 417 5.83 43.07 3.06
CA LYS A 417 6.62 42.88 4.29
C LYS A 417 6.78 44.15 5.15
N ASP A 418 6.81 45.32 4.50
CA ASP A 418 7.05 46.62 5.14
C ASP A 418 5.76 47.26 5.67
N TYR A 419 4.59 46.74 5.29
CA TYR A 419 3.31 47.22 5.78
C TYR A 419 3.07 46.82 7.24
N ASN A 420 2.59 47.80 8.02
CA ASN A 420 2.09 47.61 9.38
C ASN A 420 0.81 48.43 9.59
N GLU A 421 0.00 48.02 10.56
CA GLU A 421 -1.32 48.60 10.84
C GLU A 421 -1.26 50.02 11.41
N LYS A 422 -0.09 50.45 11.91
CA LYS A 422 0.13 51.80 12.42
C LYS A 422 0.48 52.80 11.31
N PHE A 423 0.48 52.37 10.05
CA PHE A 423 0.80 53.24 8.92
C PHE A 423 -0.20 54.40 8.80
N LYS A 424 0.31 55.63 8.78
CA LYS A 424 -0.47 56.86 8.62
C LYS A 424 -0.01 57.64 7.39
N CYS A 425 -0.95 58.34 6.76
CA CYS A 425 -0.65 59.19 5.62
C CYS A 425 0.25 60.34 6.05
N LYS A 426 1.44 60.48 5.45
CA LYS A 426 2.39 61.56 5.74
C LYS A 426 1.87 62.96 5.38
N LYS A 427 0.85 63.05 4.51
CA LYS A 427 0.26 64.33 4.08
C LYS A 427 -0.87 64.82 4.99
N CYS A 428 -1.80 63.94 5.38
CA CYS A 428 -3.01 64.34 6.13
C CYS A 428 -3.23 63.59 7.45
N GLY A 429 -2.34 62.66 7.82
CA GLY A 429 -2.48 61.84 9.02
C GLY A 429 -3.55 60.73 8.94
N GLY A 430 -4.30 60.63 7.85
CA GLY A 430 -5.36 59.63 7.67
C GLY A 430 -4.85 58.18 7.70
N GLN A 431 -5.70 57.28 8.21
CA GLN A 431 -5.43 55.83 8.36
C GLN A 431 -6.27 54.96 7.42
N TYR A 432 -7.16 55.56 6.62
CA TYR A 432 -8.02 54.83 5.71
C TYR A 432 -7.42 54.81 4.30
N PHE A 433 -7.10 53.61 3.81
CA PHE A 433 -6.37 53.42 2.55
C PHE A 433 -7.04 52.37 1.67
N GLY A 434 -7.32 52.72 0.41
CA GLY A 434 -7.59 51.75 -0.65
C GLY A 434 -6.29 51.10 -1.13
N VAL A 435 -6.35 49.85 -1.60
CA VAL A 435 -5.17 49.09 -2.03
C VAL A 435 -5.32 48.64 -3.47
N ALA A 436 -4.35 48.99 -4.30
CA ALA A 436 -4.32 48.70 -5.73
C ALA A 436 -3.06 47.91 -6.13
N LYS A 437 -3.15 47.07 -7.17
CA LYS A 437 -2.02 46.30 -7.71
C LYS A 437 -1.30 47.01 -8.85
N SER A 438 -2.02 47.85 -9.58
CA SER A 438 -1.52 48.56 -10.75
C SER A 438 -2.10 49.97 -10.81
N GLU A 439 -1.50 50.84 -11.62
CA GLU A 439 -2.03 52.19 -11.81
C GLU A 439 -3.41 52.20 -12.47
N LYS A 440 -3.73 51.19 -13.29
CA LYS A 440 -5.07 51.01 -13.87
C LYS A 440 -6.15 50.79 -12.82
N ASP A 441 -5.78 50.15 -11.71
CA ASP A 441 -6.73 49.89 -10.61
C ASP A 441 -7.12 51.18 -9.87
N LEU A 442 -6.37 52.27 -10.05
CA LEU A 442 -6.61 53.54 -9.38
C LEU A 442 -7.79 54.31 -9.97
N GLU A 443 -8.21 53.97 -11.19
CA GLU A 443 -9.35 54.58 -11.88
C GLU A 443 -10.69 54.01 -11.39
N ASP A 444 -10.67 52.85 -10.73
CA ASP A 444 -11.87 52.20 -10.19
C ASP A 444 -12.09 52.56 -8.71
N GLU A 445 -12.84 53.65 -8.50
CA GLU A 445 -13.17 54.16 -7.16
C GLU A 445 -13.95 53.14 -6.31
N LYS A 446 -14.79 52.31 -6.95
CA LYS A 446 -15.56 51.27 -6.27
C LYS A 446 -14.64 50.18 -5.72
N LYS A 447 -13.63 49.77 -6.50
CA LYS A 447 -12.60 48.82 -6.08
C LYS A 447 -11.74 49.39 -4.94
N LEU A 448 -11.36 50.67 -4.99
CA LEU A 448 -10.60 51.31 -3.90
C LEU A 448 -11.39 51.34 -2.59
N ASN A 449 -12.69 51.63 -2.63
CA ASN A 449 -13.55 51.60 -1.43
C ASN A 449 -13.63 50.19 -0.83
N ILE A 450 -13.85 49.16 -1.65
CA ILE A 450 -13.94 47.78 -1.16
C ILE A 450 -12.61 47.31 -0.57
N THR A 451 -11.49 47.62 -1.22
CA THR A 451 -10.16 47.25 -0.71
C THR A 451 -9.80 48.00 0.57
N ALA A 452 -10.30 49.24 0.76
CA ALA A 452 -10.16 49.97 2.01
C ALA A 452 -10.93 49.33 3.17
N GLU A 453 -12.16 48.84 2.92
CA GLU A 453 -12.93 48.07 3.91
C GLU A 453 -12.23 46.76 4.29
N LEU A 454 -11.73 46.02 3.29
CA LEU A 454 -10.99 44.77 3.52
C LEU A 454 -9.71 45.01 4.31
N LEU A 455 -8.96 46.07 3.99
CA LEU A 455 -7.77 46.45 4.74
C LEU A 455 -8.11 46.80 6.20
N ARG A 456 -9.18 47.55 6.44
CA ARG A 456 -9.61 47.92 7.80
C ARG A 456 -10.02 46.71 8.64
N ASN A 457 -10.68 45.72 8.04
CA ASN A 457 -11.20 44.56 8.77
C ASN A 457 -10.17 43.46 8.99
N TYR A 458 -9.22 43.28 8.05
CA TYR A 458 -8.31 42.14 8.04
C TYR A 458 -6.81 42.51 8.07
N GLY A 459 -6.48 43.81 8.03
CA GLY A 459 -5.14 44.33 8.23
C GLY A 459 -4.09 43.69 7.31
N LYS A 460 -2.95 43.29 7.90
CA LYS A 460 -1.83 42.70 7.18
C LYS A 460 -2.21 41.40 6.44
N LYS A 461 -3.17 40.62 6.96
CA LYS A 461 -3.64 39.38 6.32
C LYS A 461 -4.27 39.65 4.94
N PHE A 462 -5.04 40.75 4.82
CA PHE A 462 -5.59 41.16 3.51
C PHE A 462 -4.47 41.57 2.54
N VAL A 463 -3.51 42.38 2.99
CA VAL A 463 -2.38 42.83 2.16
C VAL A 463 -1.60 41.64 1.61
N PHE A 464 -1.34 40.64 2.45
CA PHE A 464 -0.65 39.41 2.08
C PHE A 464 -1.41 38.60 1.02
N ILE A 465 -2.70 38.32 1.27
CA ILE A 465 -3.53 37.55 0.32
C ILE A 465 -3.73 38.31 -0.99
N TYR A 466 -4.01 39.62 -0.89
CA TYR A 466 -4.29 40.43 -2.06
C TYR A 466 -3.07 40.52 -2.96
N ALA A 467 -1.84 40.54 -2.44
CA ALA A 467 -0.63 40.54 -3.26
C ALA A 467 -0.42 39.30 -4.15
N GLY A 468 -1.15 38.20 -3.95
CA GLY A 468 -1.07 37.01 -4.80
C GLY A 468 -1.33 37.29 -6.29
N LYS A 469 -0.64 36.57 -7.18
CA LYS A 469 -0.79 36.70 -8.64
C LYS A 469 -2.18 36.26 -9.08
N GLY A 470 -2.87 37.10 -9.87
CA GLY A 470 -4.21 36.78 -10.36
C GLY A 470 -5.33 36.82 -9.30
N ILE A 471 -5.02 37.17 -8.05
CA ILE A 471 -6.03 37.31 -7.00
C ILE A 471 -6.79 38.63 -7.17
N SER A 472 -8.11 38.55 -7.40
CA SER A 472 -8.99 39.72 -7.40
C SER A 472 -9.38 40.13 -5.97
N TYR A 473 -9.96 41.33 -5.78
CA TYR A 473 -10.46 41.74 -4.47
C TYR A 473 -11.64 40.85 -3.99
N LEU A 474 -12.39 40.27 -4.93
CA LEU A 474 -13.43 39.29 -4.65
C LEU A 474 -12.83 37.96 -4.16
N SER A 475 -11.81 37.46 -4.88
CA SER A 475 -11.09 36.24 -4.49
C SER A 475 -10.44 36.40 -3.11
N ALA A 476 -9.84 37.56 -2.85
CA ALA A 476 -9.28 37.89 -1.54
C ALA A 476 -10.35 37.88 -0.44
N LYS A 477 -11.54 38.46 -0.70
CA LYS A 477 -12.68 38.44 0.23
C LYS A 477 -13.13 37.01 0.59
N PHE A 478 -13.10 36.08 -0.37
CA PHE A 478 -13.41 34.66 -0.10
C PHE A 478 -12.34 33.98 0.75
N LEU A 479 -11.07 34.17 0.40
CA LEU A 479 -9.94 33.60 1.16
C LEU A 479 -9.89 34.13 2.59
N LEU A 480 -10.20 35.41 2.81
CA LEU A 480 -10.21 36.03 4.13
C LEU A 480 -11.28 35.49 5.08
N LYS A 481 -12.38 34.94 4.55
CA LYS A 481 -13.47 34.37 5.35
C LYS A 481 -13.20 32.94 5.84
N LYS A 482 -12.16 32.27 5.31
CA LYS A 482 -11.79 30.92 5.73
C LYS A 482 -10.92 30.97 6.98
N GLU A 483 -11.11 29.99 7.86
CA GLU A 483 -10.18 29.68 8.93
C GLU A 483 -9.06 28.78 8.39
N TYR A 484 -7.84 29.03 8.84
CA TYR A 484 -6.65 28.29 8.46
C TYR A 484 -5.92 27.87 9.74
N LYS A 485 -5.47 26.62 9.80
CA LYS A 485 -4.75 26.05 10.96
C LYS A 485 -3.35 26.66 11.10
N ASN A 486 -2.70 26.96 9.98
CA ASN A 486 -1.37 27.57 9.93
C ASN A 486 -1.17 28.41 8.65
N GLU A 487 0.00 29.06 8.54
CA GLU A 487 0.36 29.91 7.40
C GLU A 487 0.56 29.09 6.10
N ASP A 488 1.04 27.86 6.21
CA ASP A 488 1.27 26.97 5.06
C ASP A 488 -0.05 26.62 4.36
N GLU A 489 -1.11 26.32 5.13
CA GLU A 489 -2.44 26.05 4.60
C GLU A 489 -3.04 27.26 3.86
N LEU A 490 -2.79 28.47 4.38
CA LEU A 490 -3.16 29.72 3.70
C LEU A 490 -2.42 29.86 2.37
N LEU A 491 -1.10 29.65 2.36
CA LEU A 491 -0.27 29.76 1.17
C LEU A 491 -0.64 28.72 0.10
N MET A 492 -0.95 27.49 0.49
CA MET A 492 -1.44 26.46 -0.44
C MET A 492 -2.75 26.87 -1.11
N ASN A 493 -3.73 27.30 -0.31
CA ASN A 493 -5.01 27.80 -0.84
C ASN A 493 -4.79 28.99 -1.77
N LEU A 494 -3.87 29.89 -1.43
CA LEU A 494 -3.52 31.02 -2.29
C LEU A 494 -3.01 30.52 -3.66
N ILE A 495 -2.05 29.59 -3.67
CA ILE A 495 -1.45 29.02 -4.90
C ILE A 495 -2.52 28.37 -5.79
N GLU A 496 -3.48 27.65 -5.23
CA GLU A 496 -4.60 27.11 -6.00
C GLU A 496 -5.42 28.20 -6.70
N TYR A 497 -5.71 29.28 -5.99
CA TYR A 497 -6.43 30.42 -6.56
C TYR A 497 -5.60 31.14 -7.64
N GLU A 498 -4.27 31.24 -7.48
CA GLU A 498 -3.40 31.78 -8.54
C GLU A 498 -3.45 30.91 -9.81
N LYS A 499 -3.40 29.57 -9.66
CA LYS A 499 -3.51 28.62 -10.78
C LYS A 499 -4.85 28.77 -11.52
N ARG A 500 -5.95 28.95 -10.77
CA ARG A 500 -7.29 29.19 -11.35
C ARG A 500 -7.35 30.52 -12.09
N GLY A 501 -6.81 31.59 -11.50
CA GLY A 501 -6.77 32.93 -12.11
C GLY A 501 -5.98 32.99 -13.43
N MET A 502 -4.89 32.22 -13.57
CA MET A 502 -4.10 32.16 -14.80
C MET A 502 -4.82 31.47 -15.97
N LYS A 503 -5.76 30.55 -15.71
CA LYS A 503 -6.56 29.90 -16.77
C LYS A 503 -7.56 30.86 -17.42
N PHE A 504 -8.03 31.88 -16.70
CA PHE A 504 -8.97 32.88 -17.23
C PHE A 504 -8.27 34.02 -18.00
N ALA A 505 -6.97 34.23 -17.80
CA ALA A 505 -6.19 35.25 -18.52
C ALA A 505 -5.67 34.78 -19.89
N LYS A 506 -5.82 33.48 -20.22
CA LYS A 506 -5.41 32.87 -21.50
C LYS A 506 -6.58 32.61 -22.47
N ARG A 507 -7.78 33.15 -22.19
CA ARG A 507 -8.92 33.11 -23.11
C ARG A 507 -9.24 34.49 -23.65
#